data_AF-A0A1W9WKG7-F1
#
_entry.id   AF-A0A1W9WKG7-F1
#
_cell.length_a   1.000
_cell.length_b   1.000
_cell.length_c   1.000
_cell.angle_alpha   90.00
_cell.angle_beta   90.00
_cell.angle_gamma   90.00
#
_symmetry.space_group_name_H-M   'P 1'
#
loop_
_entity.id
_entity.type
_entity.pdbx_description
1 polymer ?
#
loop_
_entity_poly.entity_id
_entity_poly.type
_entity_poly.pdbx_seq_one_letter_code
_entity_poly.pdbx_strand_id
1 'polypeptide(L)'
;MKLSEYAHKLGITYRTAWEWYRAGRLEGYQMDTGTIIITEDDKNVRMQTVAIYARESSLKNRKKLQRQIEQLTIYCQAKGWNVDKVVKEIGSGVSDERPLLLDLLNDDTIKIIVVERKETLTCFSFNYIQNLLVLQGRRIEVFNLADEDKDEMLNNLQSTIDAVCSQLYSLQEAKQKSLKIRKVIEIE
;
A
#
# COMPACT_ATOMS: atom_id res chain seq x y z
N MET A 1 9.00 28.67 -0.35
CA MET A 1 7.87 29.56 0.04
C MET A 1 8.37 30.73 0.88
N LYS A 2 7.63 31.84 0.98
CA LYS A 2 8.03 32.94 1.88
C LYS A 2 7.89 32.52 3.34
N LEU A 3 8.72 33.05 4.23
CA LEU A 3 8.64 32.76 5.67
C LEU A 3 7.27 33.11 6.28
N SER A 4 6.60 34.14 5.77
CA SER A 4 5.23 34.50 6.17
C SER A 4 4.19 33.45 5.77
N GLU A 5 4.33 32.87 4.58
CA GLU A 5 3.47 31.78 4.09
C GLU A 5 3.73 30.50 4.88
N TYR A 6 5.00 30.21 5.18
CA TYR A 6 5.41 29.09 6.03
C TYR A 6 4.80 29.19 7.44
N ALA A 7 4.87 30.37 8.06
CA ALA A 7 4.27 30.62 9.36
C ALA A 7 2.74 30.41 9.33
N HIS A 8 2.06 30.91 8.29
CA HIS A 8 0.63 30.74 8.14
C HIS A 8 0.22 29.28 7.94
N LYS A 9 0.97 28.53 7.12
CA LYS A 9 0.74 27.10 6.84
C LYS A 9 0.84 26.24 8.11
N LEU A 10 1.76 26.56 9.01
CA LEU A 10 1.95 25.85 10.28
C LEU A 10 1.11 26.40 11.44
N GLY A 11 0.34 27.49 11.23
CA GLY A 11 -0.44 28.13 12.27
C GLY A 11 0.39 28.78 13.38
N ILE A 12 1.65 29.12 13.10
CA ILE A 12 2.57 29.77 14.05
C ILE A 12 2.73 31.26 13.74
N THR A 13 3.19 32.04 14.71
CA THR A 13 3.47 33.46 14.48
C THR A 13 4.71 33.64 13.59
N TYR A 14 4.75 34.73 12.81
CA TYR A 14 5.91 35.08 12.01
C TYR A 14 7.20 35.17 12.86
N ARG A 15 7.09 35.72 14.07
CA ARG A 15 8.20 35.83 15.01
C ARG A 15 8.79 34.47 15.36
N THR A 16 7.94 33.47 15.63
CA THR A 16 8.38 32.09 15.92
C THR A 16 9.11 31.48 14.73
N ALA A 17 8.57 31.63 13.51
CA ALA A 17 9.21 31.14 12.30
C ALA A 17 10.57 31.83 12.04
N TRP A 18 10.65 33.13 12.31
CA TRP A 18 11.88 33.92 12.19
C TRP A 18 12.96 33.51 13.20
N GLU A 19 12.58 33.23 14.44
CA GLU A 19 13.49 32.71 15.46
C GLU A 19 14.06 31.35 15.06
N TRP A 20 13.26 30.47 14.45
CA TRP A 20 13.73 29.17 13.95
C TRP A 20 14.72 29.29 12.80
N TYR A 21 14.45 30.18 11.83
CA TYR A 21 15.40 30.50 10.76
C TYR A 21 16.72 31.06 11.30
N ARG A 22 16.65 32.04 12.21
CA ARG A 22 17.83 32.64 12.83
C ARG A 22 18.63 31.64 13.67
N ALA A 23 17.95 30.67 14.29
CA ALA A 23 18.58 29.58 15.03
C ALA A 23 19.13 28.46 14.13
N GLY A 24 19.00 28.56 12.80
CA GLY A 24 19.44 27.54 11.85
C GLY A 24 18.61 26.24 11.88
N ARG A 25 17.42 26.27 12.50
CA ARG A 25 16.47 25.14 12.56
C ARG A 25 15.55 25.07 11.34
N LEU A 26 15.66 26.04 10.45
CA LEU A 26 14.82 26.18 9.27
C LEU A 26 15.73 26.41 8.06
N GLU A 27 15.72 25.50 7.09
CA GLU A 27 16.51 25.63 5.86
C GLU A 27 15.87 26.66 4.91
N GLY A 28 16.65 27.69 4.58
CA GLY A 28 16.24 28.73 3.65
C GLY A 28 17.39 29.69 3.35
N TYR A 29 17.11 30.67 2.51
CA TYR A 29 18.03 31.76 2.23
C TYR A 29 17.30 33.10 2.28
N GLN A 30 18.05 34.16 2.58
CA GLN A 30 17.55 35.51 2.55
C GLN A 30 17.94 36.16 1.22
N MET A 31 16.97 36.72 0.51
CA MET A 31 17.20 37.50 -0.69
C MET A 31 17.81 38.86 -0.34
N ASP A 32 18.45 39.52 -1.31
CA ASP A 32 18.99 40.87 -1.16
C ASP A 32 17.93 41.90 -0.73
N THR A 33 16.65 41.62 -1.03
CA THR A 33 15.49 42.43 -0.61
C THR A 33 15.12 42.25 0.87
N GLY A 34 15.83 41.40 1.60
CA GLY A 34 15.54 41.04 3.00
C GLY A 34 14.46 39.97 3.16
N THR A 35 13.82 39.53 2.08
CA THR A 35 12.78 38.48 2.13
C THR A 35 13.42 37.11 2.38
N ILE A 36 12.90 36.38 3.37
CA ILE A 36 13.37 35.02 3.70
C ILE A 36 12.54 34.00 2.91
N ILE A 37 13.23 33.18 2.11
CA ILE A 37 12.67 32.09 1.33
C ILE A 37 13.05 30.76 1.97
N ILE A 38 12.05 29.99 2.36
CA ILE A 38 12.19 28.67 2.96
C ILE A 38 12.23 27.62 1.86
N THR A 39 13.33 26.87 1.84
CA THR A 39 13.59 25.74 0.94
C THR A 39 13.14 24.43 1.55
N GLU A 40 12.93 24.40 2.87
CA GLU A 40 12.56 23.20 3.63
C GLU A 40 11.11 22.73 3.44
N ASP A 41 10.28 23.38 2.61
CA ASP A 41 8.89 22.94 2.42
C ASP A 41 8.78 21.57 1.70
N ASP A 42 9.85 21.11 1.05
CA ASP A 42 9.98 19.73 0.54
C ASP A 42 10.37 18.71 1.64
N LYS A 43 10.93 19.21 2.75
CA LYS A 43 11.33 18.45 3.93
C LYS A 43 10.37 18.68 5.10
N ASN A 44 9.11 19.07 4.84
CA ASN A 44 8.06 18.67 5.77
C ASN A 44 8.30 17.19 6.01
N VAL A 45 8.61 16.88 7.26
CA VAL A 45 8.67 15.54 7.81
C VAL A 45 7.36 14.89 7.37
N ARG A 46 7.37 14.27 6.19
CA ARG A 46 6.29 13.44 5.71
C ARG A 46 6.32 12.34 6.74
N MET A 47 5.52 12.49 7.80
CA MET A 47 5.11 11.37 8.63
C MET A 47 4.82 10.29 7.61
N GLN A 48 5.68 9.28 7.55
CA GLN A 48 5.64 8.29 6.50
C GLN A 48 4.26 7.69 6.61
N THR A 49 3.32 8.10 5.76
CA THR A 49 1.93 7.75 5.98
C THR A 49 1.83 6.27 5.63
N VAL A 50 1.64 5.45 6.66
CA VAL A 50 1.73 4.00 6.55
C VAL A 50 0.33 3.42 6.52
N ALA A 51 0.05 2.68 5.46
CA ALA A 51 -1.14 1.87 5.36
C ALA A 51 -0.79 0.40 5.48
N ILE A 52 -1.57 -0.35 6.26
CA ILE A 52 -1.57 -1.81 6.22
C ILE A 52 -2.62 -2.24 5.20
N TYR A 53 -2.25 -3.14 4.29
CA TYR A 53 -3.19 -3.83 3.41
C TYR A 53 -3.19 -5.32 3.72
N ALA A 54 -4.35 -5.81 4.14
CA ALA A 54 -4.60 -7.19 4.52
C ALA A 54 -5.72 -7.77 3.65
N ARG A 55 -5.52 -8.98 3.13
CA ARG A 55 -6.45 -9.64 2.22
C ARG A 55 -6.59 -11.12 2.54
N GLU A 56 -7.82 -11.61 2.45
CA GLU A 56 -8.13 -13.03 2.38
C GLU A 56 -9.02 -13.35 1.18
N SER A 57 -8.91 -14.56 0.66
CA SER A 57 -9.74 -15.03 -0.46
C SER A 57 -11.18 -15.34 -0.03
N SER A 58 -11.40 -15.65 1.25
CA SER A 58 -12.69 -16.11 1.77
C SER A 58 -13.08 -15.46 3.10
N LEU A 59 -14.38 -15.17 3.23
CA LEU A 59 -15.02 -14.76 4.49
C LEU A 59 -14.80 -15.75 5.65
N LYS A 60 -14.57 -17.04 5.35
CA LYS A 60 -14.31 -18.07 6.36
C LYS A 60 -13.00 -17.79 7.13
N ASN A 61 -12.07 -17.06 6.52
CA ASN A 61 -10.75 -16.77 7.07
C ASN A 61 -10.68 -15.44 7.82
N ARG A 62 -11.80 -14.85 8.25
CA ARG A 62 -11.84 -13.58 9.01
C ARG A 62 -10.90 -13.57 10.22
N LYS A 63 -10.74 -14.69 10.92
CA LYS A 63 -9.79 -14.81 12.05
C LYS A 63 -8.33 -14.71 11.61
N LYS A 64 -7.99 -15.29 10.45
CA LYS A 64 -6.66 -15.21 9.85
C LYS A 64 -6.36 -13.77 9.38
N LEU A 65 -7.32 -13.14 8.71
CA LEU A 65 -7.25 -11.72 8.32
C LEU A 65 -6.99 -10.80 9.51
N GLN A 66 -7.67 -11.04 10.64
CA GLN A 66 -7.48 -10.23 11.84
C GLN A 66 -6.09 -10.43 12.46
N ARG A 67 -5.61 -11.68 12.53
CA ARG A 67 -4.23 -11.99 12.99
C ARG A 67 -3.17 -11.35 12.10
N GLN A 68 -3.37 -11.39 10.78
CA GLN A 68 -2.48 -10.74 9.81
C GLN A 68 -2.33 -9.25 10.12
N ILE A 69 -3.43 -8.55 10.39
CA ILE A 69 -3.42 -7.12 10.71
C ILE A 69 -2.70 -6.85 12.02
N GLU A 70 -2.96 -7.67 13.05
CA GLU A 70 -2.30 -7.54 14.36
C GLU A 70 -0.78 -7.70 14.23
N GLN A 71 -0.32 -8.71 13.50
CA GLN A 71 1.11 -8.94 13.23
C GLN A 71 1.74 -7.78 12.46
N LEU A 72 1.09 -7.30 11.40
CA LEU A 72 1.58 -6.17 10.62
C LEU A 72 1.60 -4.87 11.45
N THR A 73 0.64 -4.69 12.36
CA THR A 73 0.60 -3.53 13.27
C THR A 73 1.78 -3.58 14.24
N ILE A 74 2.04 -4.73 14.86
CA ILE A 74 3.20 -4.92 15.74
C ILE A 74 4.51 -4.68 14.98
N TYR A 75 4.61 -5.18 13.75
CA TYR A 75 5.76 -4.95 12.88
C TYR A 75 5.99 -3.45 12.59
N CYS A 76 4.93 -2.72 12.24
CA CYS A 76 5.01 -1.27 12.00
C CYS A 76 5.46 -0.53 13.27
N GLN A 77 4.88 -0.88 14.43
CA GLN A 77 5.27 -0.29 15.72
C GLN A 77 6.75 -0.57 16.04
N ALA A 78 7.24 -1.78 15.81
CA ALA A 78 8.64 -2.14 16.02
C ALA A 78 9.60 -1.38 15.08
N LYS A 79 9.14 -0.98 13.88
CA LYS A 79 9.87 -0.10 12.95
C LYS A 79 9.79 1.38 13.31
N GLY A 80 9.03 1.75 14.34
CA GLY A 80 8.74 3.14 14.71
C GLY A 80 7.78 3.84 13.75
N TRP A 81 6.99 3.07 12.99
CA TRP A 81 5.97 3.59 12.08
C TRP A 81 4.61 3.68 12.78
N ASN A 82 3.96 4.83 12.66
CA ASN A 82 2.56 4.98 13.01
C ASN A 82 1.70 4.51 11.83
N VAL A 83 0.73 3.64 12.11
CA VAL A 83 -0.20 3.15 11.08
C VAL A 83 -1.37 4.13 10.98
N ASP A 84 -1.49 4.80 9.84
CA ASP A 84 -2.54 5.79 9.59
C ASP A 84 -3.82 5.13 9.04
N LYS A 85 -3.66 4.03 8.30
CA LYS A 85 -4.77 3.37 7.60
C LYS A 85 -4.63 1.86 7.66
N VAL A 86 -5.72 1.15 7.94
CA VAL A 86 -5.78 -0.31 7.84
C VAL A 86 -6.88 -0.67 6.86
N VAL A 87 -6.49 -1.29 5.75
CA VAL A 87 -7.38 -1.75 4.69
C VAL A 87 -7.53 -3.26 4.80
N LYS A 88 -8.77 -3.71 4.98
CA LYS A 88 -9.13 -5.13 5.08
C LYS A 88 -10.01 -5.50 3.91
N GLU A 89 -9.58 -6.43 3.07
CA GLU A 89 -10.30 -6.79 1.86
C GLU A 89 -10.54 -8.29 1.77
N ILE A 90 -11.68 -8.67 1.18
CA ILE A 90 -12.00 -10.07 0.87
C ILE A 90 -12.15 -10.17 -0.63
N GLY A 91 -11.29 -10.97 -1.25
CA GLY A 91 -11.26 -11.10 -2.70
C GLY A 91 -10.09 -11.97 -3.17
N SER A 92 -10.20 -12.44 -4.41
CA SER A 92 -9.13 -13.20 -5.08
C SER A 92 -7.91 -12.29 -5.32
N GLY A 93 -6.70 -12.82 -5.14
CA GLY A 93 -5.47 -12.11 -5.49
C GLY A 93 -5.28 -11.91 -7.00
N VAL A 94 -6.08 -12.58 -7.83
CA VAL A 94 -6.07 -12.47 -9.29
C VAL A 94 -6.94 -11.33 -9.80
N SER A 95 -7.94 -10.89 -9.01
CA SER A 95 -8.85 -9.81 -9.41
C SER A 95 -8.15 -8.45 -9.33
N ASP A 96 -8.24 -7.68 -10.42
CA ASP A 96 -7.75 -6.31 -10.56
C ASP A 96 -8.82 -5.26 -10.21
N GLU A 97 -10.09 -5.64 -10.13
CA GLU A 97 -11.23 -4.78 -9.76
C GLU A 97 -11.49 -4.71 -8.24
N ARG A 98 -10.44 -4.84 -7.42
CA ARG A 98 -10.55 -4.80 -5.95
C ARG A 98 -10.68 -3.35 -5.45
N PRO A 99 -11.88 -2.89 -5.03
CA PRO A 99 -12.14 -1.47 -4.80
C PRO A 99 -11.28 -0.91 -3.67
N LEU A 100 -11.04 -1.66 -2.59
CA LEU A 100 -10.28 -1.15 -1.45
C LEU A 100 -8.78 -1.06 -1.76
N LEU A 101 -8.27 -2.00 -2.56
CA LEU A 101 -6.90 -1.91 -3.08
C LEU A 101 -6.76 -0.73 -4.05
N LEU A 102 -7.69 -0.56 -4.99
CA LEU A 102 -7.66 0.54 -5.95
C LEU A 102 -7.72 1.90 -5.23
N ASP A 103 -8.61 2.05 -4.24
CA ASP A 103 -8.68 3.25 -3.40
C ASP A 103 -7.36 3.51 -2.68
N LEU A 104 -6.70 2.48 -2.17
CA LEU A 104 -5.39 2.59 -1.52
C LEU A 104 -4.28 2.98 -2.50
N LEU A 105 -4.30 2.43 -3.71
CA LEU A 105 -3.32 2.76 -4.76
C LEU A 105 -3.53 4.18 -5.31
N ASN A 106 -4.77 4.69 -5.32
CA ASN A 106 -5.08 6.06 -5.75
C ASN A 106 -4.82 7.11 -4.67
N ASP A 107 -4.69 6.71 -3.40
CA ASP A 107 -4.39 7.58 -2.27
C ASP A 107 -2.90 7.96 -2.24
N ASP A 108 -2.56 9.11 -2.83
CA ASP A 108 -1.20 9.62 -2.95
C ASP A 108 -0.58 10.11 -1.63
N THR A 109 -1.40 10.24 -0.59
CA THR A 109 -0.96 10.61 0.76
C THR A 109 -0.19 9.47 1.41
N ILE A 110 -0.59 8.21 1.14
CA ILE A 110 0.06 7.01 1.66
C ILE A 110 1.44 6.82 1.02
N LYS A 111 2.52 6.81 1.82
CA LYS A 111 3.89 6.62 1.33
C LYS A 111 4.40 5.19 1.48
N ILE A 112 3.90 4.44 2.44
CA ILE A 112 4.30 3.05 2.67
C ILE A 112 3.04 2.19 2.74
N ILE A 113 2.97 1.18 1.88
CA ILE A 113 1.94 0.14 1.96
C ILE A 113 2.61 -1.12 2.51
N VAL A 114 2.17 -1.58 3.68
CA VAL A 114 2.70 -2.77 4.33
C VAL A 114 1.77 -3.94 4.05
N VAL A 115 2.33 -5.01 3.53
CA VAL A 115 1.65 -6.28 3.26
C VAL A 115 2.39 -7.43 3.90
N GLU A 116 1.67 -8.50 4.21
CA GLU A 116 2.28 -9.71 4.75
C GLU A 116 3.20 -10.39 3.71
N ARG A 117 2.66 -10.62 2.51
CA ARG A 117 3.31 -11.29 1.38
C ARG A 117 2.96 -10.58 0.07
N LYS A 118 3.71 -10.86 -1.00
CA LYS A 118 3.49 -10.26 -2.32
C LYS A 118 2.13 -10.68 -2.89
N GLU A 119 1.78 -11.94 -2.71
CA GLU A 119 0.55 -12.60 -3.18
C GLU A 119 -0.69 -12.10 -2.41
N THR A 120 -0.50 -11.54 -1.21
CA THR A 120 -1.57 -10.83 -0.50
C THR A 120 -1.97 -9.59 -1.27
N LEU A 121 -1.00 -8.84 -1.78
CA LEU A 121 -1.26 -7.66 -2.61
C LEU A 121 -1.83 -8.05 -3.96
N THR A 122 -1.18 -8.97 -4.67
CA THR A 122 -1.59 -9.40 -6.01
C THR A 122 -0.91 -10.71 -6.41
N CYS A 123 -1.63 -11.60 -7.08
CA CYS A 123 -1.08 -12.86 -7.59
C CYS A 123 -0.06 -12.61 -8.71
N PHE A 124 -0.31 -11.61 -9.56
CA PHE A 124 0.54 -11.26 -10.69
C PHE A 124 0.90 -9.78 -10.63
N SER A 125 1.91 -9.38 -11.41
CA SER A 125 2.21 -7.96 -11.64
C SER A 125 2.67 -7.16 -10.41
N PHE A 126 3.07 -7.81 -9.31
CA PHE A 126 3.59 -7.13 -8.11
C PHE A 126 4.72 -6.15 -8.45
N ASN A 127 5.68 -6.57 -9.26
CA ASN A 127 6.84 -5.75 -9.66
C ASN A 127 6.41 -4.49 -10.45
N TYR A 128 5.37 -4.58 -11.28
CA TYR A 128 4.86 -3.43 -12.01
C TYR A 128 4.24 -2.41 -11.05
N ILE A 129 3.39 -2.87 -10.12
CA ILE A 129 2.78 -2.01 -9.09
C ILE A 129 3.86 -1.35 -8.23
N GLN A 130 4.85 -2.14 -7.76
CA GLN A 130 5.96 -1.62 -6.97
C GLN A 130 6.74 -0.55 -7.72
N ASN A 131 7.09 -0.78 -8.99
CA ASN A 131 7.83 0.20 -9.79
C ASN A 131 7.03 1.49 -10.01
N LEU A 132 5.73 1.40 -10.29
CA LEU A 132 4.87 2.57 -10.44
C LEU A 132 4.77 3.39 -9.14
N LEU A 133 4.66 2.72 -7.99
CA LEU A 133 4.66 3.38 -6.69
C LEU A 133 6.01 4.05 -6.38
N VAL A 134 7.13 3.42 -6.73
CA VAL A 134 8.47 4.01 -6.56
C VAL A 134 8.61 5.31 -7.33
N LEU A 135 8.06 5.40 -8.56
CA LEU A 135 8.03 6.65 -9.34
C LEU A 135 7.24 7.76 -8.65
N GLN A 136 6.27 7.42 -7.79
CA GLN A 136 5.48 8.36 -6.98
C GLN A 136 6.13 8.68 -5.62
N GLY A 137 7.34 8.18 -5.35
CA GLY A 137 7.99 8.28 -4.04
C GLY A 137 7.29 7.48 -2.95
N ARG A 138 6.59 6.40 -3.34
CA ARG A 138 5.90 5.46 -2.47
C ARG A 138 6.59 4.10 -2.54
N ARG A 139 6.37 3.23 -1.56
CA ARG A 139 6.91 1.86 -1.60
C ARG A 139 5.96 0.86 -0.97
N ILE A 140 6.11 -0.40 -1.38
CA ILE A 140 5.47 -1.54 -0.71
C ILE A 140 6.52 -2.18 0.19
N GLU A 141 6.23 -2.29 1.47
CA GLU A 141 7.01 -3.07 2.43
C GLU A 141 6.36 -4.45 2.57
N VAL A 142 7.13 -5.50 2.36
CA VAL A 142 6.68 -6.88 2.54
C VAL A 142 7.28 -7.39 3.84
N PHE A 143 6.43 -7.75 4.80
CA PHE A 143 6.86 -8.25 6.11
C PHE A 143 7.60 -9.58 6.02
N ASN A 144 7.09 -10.50 5.19
CA ASN A 144 7.65 -11.80 4.85
C ASN A 144 8.18 -12.63 6.05
N LEU A 145 7.25 -13.13 6.89
CA LEU A 145 7.52 -14.34 7.66
C LEU A 145 7.42 -15.52 6.68
N ALA A 146 8.51 -16.25 6.53
CA ALA A 146 8.58 -17.40 5.66
C ALA A 146 7.51 -18.44 6.05
N ASP A 147 6.48 -18.54 5.19
CA ASP A 147 5.78 -19.77 4.85
C ASP A 147 5.05 -19.54 3.52
N GLU A 148 5.42 -20.31 2.49
CA GLU A 148 4.65 -20.39 1.26
C GLU A 148 3.29 -21.02 1.59
N ASP A 149 2.24 -20.20 1.67
CA ASP A 149 0.87 -20.68 1.78
C ASP A 149 0.44 -21.34 0.46
N LYS A 150 0.75 -22.64 0.34
CA LYS A 150 0.39 -23.47 -0.81
C LYS A 150 -1.09 -23.37 -1.15
N ASP A 151 -1.94 -23.27 -0.13
CA ASP A 151 -3.40 -23.16 -0.33
C ASP A 151 -3.74 -21.87 -1.08
N GLU A 152 -3.09 -20.76 -0.76
CA GLU A 152 -3.32 -19.49 -1.47
C GLU A 152 -2.81 -19.52 -2.91
N MET A 153 -1.68 -20.20 -3.17
CA MET A 153 -1.19 -20.41 -4.54
C MET A 153 -2.18 -21.26 -5.35
N LEU A 154 -2.70 -22.34 -4.76
CA LEU A 154 -3.70 -23.20 -5.39
C LEU A 154 -5.00 -22.43 -5.68
N ASN A 155 -5.47 -21.63 -4.72
CA ASN A 155 -6.67 -20.80 -4.89
C ASN A 155 -6.50 -19.76 -6.02
N ASN A 156 -5.33 -19.15 -6.12
CA ASN A 156 -5.02 -18.22 -7.20
C ASN A 156 -4.95 -18.93 -8.56
N LEU A 157 -4.36 -20.12 -8.64
CA LEU A 157 -4.33 -20.92 -9.86
C LEU A 157 -5.75 -21.33 -10.30
N GLN A 158 -6.59 -21.80 -9.37
CA GLN A 158 -8.00 -22.09 -9.61
C GLN A 158 -8.76 -20.86 -10.17
N SER A 159 -8.58 -19.70 -9.53
CA SER A 159 -9.20 -18.45 -9.95
C SER A 159 -8.75 -18.03 -11.35
N THR A 160 -7.47 -18.23 -11.67
CA THR A 160 -6.91 -17.93 -12.99
C THR A 160 -7.51 -18.83 -14.07
N ILE A 161 -7.61 -20.14 -13.80
CA ILE A 161 -8.23 -21.11 -14.72
C ILE A 161 -9.69 -20.74 -14.98
N ASP A 162 -10.44 -20.37 -13.94
CA ASP A 162 -11.84 -19.93 -14.08
C ASP A 162 -11.97 -18.68 -14.93
N ALA A 163 -11.13 -17.67 -14.68
CA ALA A 163 -11.14 -16.42 -15.44
C ALA A 163 -10.86 -16.67 -16.93
N VAL A 164 -9.80 -17.44 -17.24
CA VAL A 164 -9.45 -17.79 -18.62
C VAL A 164 -10.56 -18.61 -19.28
N CYS A 165 -11.11 -19.61 -18.58
CA CYS A 165 -12.19 -20.44 -19.13
C CYS A 165 -13.46 -19.62 -19.39
N SER A 166 -13.77 -18.64 -18.53
CA SER A 166 -14.93 -17.75 -18.70
C SER A 166 -14.77 -16.79 -19.88
N GLN A 167 -13.53 -16.42 -20.23
CA GLN A 167 -13.24 -15.61 -21.42
C GLN A 167 -13.29 -16.43 -22.72
N LEU A 168 -12.92 -17.71 -22.66
CA LEU A 168 -12.80 -18.56 -23.85
C LEU A 168 -14.09 -19.31 -24.22
N TYR A 169 -14.97 -19.60 -23.25
CA TYR A 169 -16.09 -20.53 -23.44
C TYR A 169 -17.41 -19.95 -22.95
N SER A 170 -18.52 -20.54 -23.42
CA SER A 170 -19.84 -20.27 -22.85
C SER A 170 -19.88 -20.68 -21.37
N LEU A 171 -20.77 -20.07 -20.57
CA LEU A 171 -20.81 -20.25 -19.11
C LEU A 171 -20.87 -21.73 -18.68
N GLN A 172 -21.63 -22.56 -19.39
CA GLN A 172 -21.75 -23.99 -19.10
C GLN A 172 -20.49 -24.77 -19.47
N GLU A 173 -19.86 -24.44 -20.59
CA GLU A 173 -18.62 -25.07 -21.05
C GLU A 173 -17.42 -24.65 -20.20
N ALA A 174 -17.33 -23.37 -19.82
CA ALA A 174 -16.30 -22.82 -18.95
C ALA A 174 -16.24 -23.59 -17.62
N LYS A 175 -17.40 -23.82 -16.99
CA LYS A 175 -17.50 -24.60 -15.75
C LYS A 175 -17.00 -26.04 -15.93
N GLN A 176 -17.39 -26.70 -17.01
CA GLN A 176 -16.97 -28.08 -17.30
C GLN A 176 -15.47 -28.18 -17.61
N LYS A 177 -14.93 -27.23 -18.39
CA LYS A 177 -13.51 -27.18 -18.77
C LYS A 177 -12.63 -26.85 -17.58
N SER A 178 -13.00 -25.84 -16.77
CA SER A 178 -12.28 -25.51 -15.54
C SER A 178 -12.21 -26.71 -14.60
N LEU A 179 -13.33 -27.40 -14.36
CA LEU A 179 -13.35 -28.59 -13.51
C LEU A 179 -12.43 -29.70 -14.04
N LYS A 180 -12.40 -29.93 -15.37
CA LYS A 180 -11.49 -30.91 -15.99
C LYS A 180 -10.02 -30.52 -15.80
N ILE A 181 -9.68 -29.25 -15.98
CA ILE A 181 -8.31 -28.75 -15.82
C ILE A 181 -7.87 -28.88 -14.37
N ARG A 182 -8.71 -28.49 -13.40
CA ARG A 182 -8.41 -28.62 -11.96
C ARG A 182 -8.13 -30.06 -11.54
N LYS A 183 -8.93 -31.02 -12.02
CA LYS A 183 -8.71 -32.45 -11.78
C LYS A 183 -7.36 -32.96 -12.30
N VAL A 184 -6.89 -32.45 -13.44
CA VAL A 184 -5.58 -32.84 -14.00
C VAL A 184 -4.43 -32.30 -13.16
N ILE A 185 -4.62 -31.14 -12.52
CA ILE A 185 -3.59 -30.49 -11.71
C ILE A 185 -3.65 -30.98 -10.24
N GLU A 186 -4.44 -32.03 -9.94
CA GLU A 186 -4.67 -32.56 -8.58
C GLU A 186 -5.17 -31.50 -7.59
N ILE A 187 -5.85 -30.47 -8.11
CA ILE A 187 -6.46 -29.44 -7.28
C ILE A 187 -7.92 -29.84 -7.08
N GLU A 188 -8.22 -30.46 -5.92
CA GLU A 188 -9.59 -30.86 -5.54
C GLU A 188 -10.52 -29.69 -5.25
#